data_AF-A0AAP7ZPV0-F1
#
_entry.id   AF-A0AAP7ZPV0-F1
#
_cell.length_a   1.000
_cell.length_b   1.000
_cell.length_c   1.000
_cell.angle_alpha   90.00
_cell.angle_beta   90.00
_cell.angle_gamma   90.00
#
_symmetry.space_group_name_H-M   'P 1'
#
loop_
_entity.id
_entity.type
_entity.pdbx_description
1 polymer ?
#
loop_
_entity_poly.entity_id
_entity_poly.type
_entity_poly.pdbx_seq_one_letter_code
_entity_poly.pdbx_strand_id
1 'polypeptide(L)'
;MSGGHGVTGDTAQERPESHPNSPPGNGRRYTAVRIAIGLAALQSAFAIFNFVCWLLRGEHPWAELARAYPVSRMVLWGAALLWSAVSLASVIACWQGRRWGRLGYLYGAAAWIAVAFLLAPWQIALSGAVMSLLIWSVFRTDSARHYLADEAVSRRDRSRRARLSRGVWLFSTACYYAIFFVQVTNEGWFADVLVDEWRRLAMWIMPLLPLVAVGCTRKGERLWRFGMFLVVSGLAGLFALIGYVPYMPQLVSFLGDGYQGYEVPWGTSIVWVVLLLLIGSFGLAIARLLNRRRASARPEPT
;
A
#
# COMPACT_ATOMS: atom_id res chain seq x y z
N MET A 1 58.46 0.18 -45.55
CA MET A 1 58.80 1.52 -45.02
C MET A 1 57.78 2.50 -45.58
N SER A 2 57.40 3.51 -44.80
CA SER A 2 56.19 4.36 -44.94
C SER A 2 54.93 3.68 -44.36
N GLY A 3 54.13 4.29 -43.48
CA GLY A 3 54.14 5.63 -42.90
C GLY A 3 53.24 5.64 -41.66
N GLY A 4 53.49 6.57 -40.74
CA GLY A 4 52.79 6.65 -39.46
C GLY A 4 51.36 7.19 -39.57
N HIS A 5 50.57 6.88 -38.55
CA HIS A 5 49.53 7.76 -38.02
C HIS A 5 49.28 7.37 -36.56
N GLY A 6 49.44 8.35 -35.67
CA GLY A 6 48.85 8.27 -34.34
C GLY A 6 47.32 8.33 -34.44
N VAL A 7 46.67 7.86 -33.38
CA VAL A 7 45.62 8.57 -32.64
C VAL A 7 45.16 7.57 -31.57
N THR A 8 45.31 8.01 -30.32
CA THR A 8 44.76 7.42 -29.11
C THR A 8 43.24 7.29 -29.25
N GLY A 9 42.76 6.07 -29.49
CA GLY A 9 41.35 5.72 -29.44
C GLY A 9 40.90 5.58 -27.99
N ASP A 10 40.55 6.72 -27.40
CA ASP A 10 39.79 6.80 -26.16
C ASP A 10 38.44 6.13 -26.43
N THR A 11 38.24 4.91 -25.94
CA THR A 11 36.96 4.19 -26.03
C THR A 11 35.96 4.88 -25.12
N ALA A 12 35.41 6.00 -25.59
CA ALA A 12 34.16 6.55 -25.13
C ALA A 12 33.07 5.53 -25.45
N GLN A 13 32.84 4.64 -24.49
CA GLN A 13 31.72 3.73 -24.46
C GLN A 13 30.43 4.55 -24.55
N GLU A 14 29.88 4.65 -25.76
CA GLU A 14 28.60 5.28 -26.04
C GLU A 14 27.58 4.72 -25.05
N ARG A 15 27.13 5.60 -24.15
CA ARG A 15 25.90 5.42 -23.39
C ARG A 15 24.82 5.10 -24.43
N PRO A 16 24.07 3.98 -24.31
CA PRO A 16 22.90 3.80 -25.14
C PRO A 16 21.94 4.94 -24.80
N GLU A 17 21.84 5.89 -25.72
CA GLU A 17 20.86 6.95 -25.68
C GLU A 17 19.50 6.29 -25.51
N SER A 18 18.80 6.68 -24.46
CA SER A 18 17.44 6.25 -24.23
C SER A 18 16.59 6.75 -25.40
N HIS A 19 16.29 5.86 -26.35
CA HIS A 19 15.39 6.14 -27.46
C HIS A 19 14.13 6.86 -26.95
N PRO A 20 13.77 8.03 -27.51
CA PRO A 20 12.57 8.79 -27.13
C PRO A 20 11.25 8.09 -27.50
N ASN A 21 11.33 6.90 -28.11
CA ASN A 21 10.21 6.12 -28.64
C ASN A 21 9.66 5.05 -27.68
N SER A 22 10.02 5.08 -26.39
CA SER A 22 9.28 4.26 -25.42
C SER A 22 7.87 4.85 -25.24
N PRO A 23 6.79 4.13 -25.62
CA PRO A 23 5.45 4.69 -25.58
C PRO A 23 5.09 5.05 -24.13
N PRO A 24 4.74 6.31 -23.82
CA PRO A 24 4.33 6.69 -22.47
C PRO A 24 2.86 6.29 -22.24
N GLY A 25 2.60 4.98 -22.12
CA GLY A 25 1.24 4.44 -22.08
C GLY A 25 0.99 3.31 -21.09
N ASN A 26 1.93 2.37 -20.91
CA ASN A 26 1.62 1.09 -20.23
C ASN A 26 1.44 1.18 -18.71
N GLY A 27 1.85 2.27 -18.07
CA GLY A 27 1.77 2.40 -16.61
C GLY A 27 0.33 2.42 -16.05
N ARG A 28 -0.68 2.76 -16.86
CA ARG A 28 -2.05 3.00 -16.39
C ARG A 28 -3.03 1.88 -16.71
N ARG A 29 -2.66 0.94 -17.61
CA ARG A 29 -3.50 -0.20 -18.01
C ARG A 29 -3.81 -1.13 -16.84
N TYR A 30 -2.89 -1.24 -15.88
CA TYR A 30 -3.00 -2.13 -14.73
C TYR A 30 -3.29 -1.37 -13.42
N THR A 31 -4.11 -0.30 -13.48
CA THR A 31 -4.42 0.55 -12.32
C THR A 31 -4.95 -0.27 -11.14
N ALA A 32 -5.93 -1.16 -11.36
CA ALA A 32 -6.51 -1.98 -10.30
C ALA A 32 -5.49 -2.91 -9.63
N VAL A 33 -4.63 -3.56 -10.41
CA VAL A 33 -3.54 -4.41 -9.89
C VAL A 33 -2.56 -3.59 -9.06
N ARG A 34 -2.21 -2.37 -9.49
CA ARG A 34 -1.33 -1.47 -8.73
C ARG A 34 -1.96 -0.98 -7.43
N ILE A 35 -3.26 -0.71 -7.43
CA ILE A 35 -4.02 -0.36 -6.22
C ILE A 35 -3.99 -1.55 -5.26
N ALA A 36 -4.30 -2.76 -5.73
CA ALA A 36 -4.29 -3.97 -4.92
C ALA A 36 -2.91 -4.26 -4.29
N ILE A 37 -1.83 -4.14 -5.08
CA ILE A 37 -0.46 -4.28 -4.57
C ILE A 37 -0.14 -3.19 -3.55
N GLY A 38 -0.50 -1.93 -3.83
CA GLY A 38 -0.29 -0.81 -2.91
C GLY A 38 -1.03 -0.97 -1.60
N LEU A 39 -2.28 -1.44 -1.66
CA LEU A 39 -3.13 -1.68 -0.51
C LEU A 39 -2.57 -2.81 0.37
N ALA A 40 -2.21 -3.95 -0.21
CA ALA A 40 -1.58 -5.05 0.54
C ALA A 40 -0.25 -4.62 1.16
N ALA A 41 0.59 -3.87 0.43
CA ALA A 41 1.86 -3.38 0.94
C ALA A 41 1.66 -2.43 2.14
N LEU A 42 0.74 -1.48 2.00
CA LEU A 42 0.44 -0.50 3.04
C LEU A 42 -0.10 -1.16 4.30
N GLN A 43 -1.10 -2.03 4.17
CA GLN A 43 -1.71 -2.69 5.33
C GLN A 43 -0.72 -3.61 6.03
N SER A 44 0.06 -4.37 5.27
CA SER A 44 1.04 -5.30 5.84
C SER A 44 2.17 -4.56 6.54
N ALA A 45 2.69 -3.49 5.92
CA ALA A 45 3.72 -2.67 6.53
C ALA A 45 3.20 -1.97 7.80
N PHE A 46 1.98 -1.43 7.76
CA PHE A 46 1.36 -0.82 8.92
C PHE A 46 1.13 -1.81 10.06
N ALA A 47 0.60 -3.00 9.77
CA ALA A 47 0.37 -4.04 10.76
C ALA A 47 1.68 -4.49 11.43
N ILE A 48 2.73 -4.75 10.65
CA ILE A 48 4.06 -5.09 11.18
C ILE A 48 4.61 -3.95 12.03
N PHE A 49 4.56 -2.72 11.52
CA PHE A 49 5.10 -1.57 12.23
C PHE A 49 4.37 -1.33 13.55
N ASN A 50 3.04 -1.38 13.55
CA ASN A 50 2.24 -1.22 14.76
C ASN A 50 2.53 -2.35 15.76
N PHE A 51 2.62 -3.60 15.28
CA PHE A 51 2.97 -4.74 16.14
C PHE A 51 4.37 -4.61 16.74
N VAL A 52 5.38 -4.23 15.94
CA VAL A 52 6.76 -4.03 16.40
C VAL A 52 6.85 -2.86 17.39
N CYS A 53 6.19 -1.75 17.11
CA CYS A 53 6.16 -0.61 18.04
C CYS A 53 5.47 -0.95 19.35
N TRP A 54 4.34 -1.66 19.29
CA TRP A 54 3.65 -2.16 20.47
C TRP A 54 4.55 -3.11 21.26
N LEU A 55 5.30 -3.99 20.58
CA LEU A 55 6.28 -4.89 21.20
C LEU A 55 7.41 -4.14 21.91
N LEU A 56 7.95 -3.10 21.26
CA LEU A 56 9.10 -2.34 21.74
C LEU A 56 8.74 -1.33 22.85
N ARG A 57 7.46 -0.96 22.95
CA ARG A 57 6.94 0.00 23.95
C ARG A 57 6.29 -0.65 25.15
N GLY A 58 6.00 -1.95 25.09
CA GLY A 58 5.33 -2.64 26.19
C GLY A 58 6.16 -2.55 27.47
N GLU A 59 5.60 -1.89 28.49
CA GLU A 59 6.02 -2.02 29.88
C GLU A 59 5.81 -3.45 30.43
N HIS A 60 5.06 -4.29 29.69
CA HIS A 60 4.73 -5.66 30.06
C HIS A 60 5.66 -6.69 29.40
N PRO A 61 6.47 -7.44 30.16
CA PRO A 61 7.21 -8.58 29.62
C PRO A 61 6.24 -9.59 28.99
N TRP A 62 6.66 -10.29 27.93
CA TRP A 62 5.88 -11.33 27.23
C TRP A 62 5.17 -12.32 28.16
N ALA A 63 5.74 -12.57 29.34
CA ALA A 63 5.17 -13.43 30.37
C ALA A 63 3.86 -12.89 30.97
N GLU A 64 3.73 -11.57 31.14
CA GLU A 64 2.50 -10.94 31.62
C GLU A 64 1.43 -10.96 30.54
N LEU A 65 1.84 -10.76 29.29
CA LEU A 65 0.98 -10.85 28.13
C LEU A 65 0.36 -12.25 27.98
N ALA A 66 1.19 -13.30 28.08
CA ALA A 66 0.77 -14.69 28.01
C ALA A 66 -0.16 -15.12 29.15
N ARG A 67 -0.11 -14.40 30.28
CA ARG A 67 -1.05 -14.59 31.40
C ARG A 67 -2.34 -13.80 31.23
N ALA A 68 -2.29 -12.64 30.56
CA ALA A 68 -3.43 -11.75 30.40
C ALA A 68 -4.39 -12.15 29.27
N TYR A 69 -3.91 -12.87 28.24
CA TYR A 69 -4.72 -13.25 27.08
C TYR A 69 -4.73 -14.76 26.83
N PRO A 70 -5.84 -15.32 26.32
CA PRO A 70 -5.92 -16.73 25.93
C PRO A 70 -4.94 -17.05 24.80
N VAL A 71 -4.42 -18.28 24.81
CA VAL A 71 -3.45 -18.78 23.81
C VAL A 71 -3.96 -18.61 22.38
N SER A 72 -5.26 -18.82 22.14
CA SER A 72 -5.87 -18.62 20.82
C SER A 72 -5.67 -17.21 20.25
N ARG A 73 -5.73 -16.16 21.10
CA ARG A 73 -5.48 -14.77 20.67
C ARG A 73 -4.01 -14.53 20.37
N MET A 74 -3.11 -15.08 21.17
CA MET A 74 -1.66 -14.99 20.91
C MET A 74 -1.29 -15.64 19.57
N VAL A 75 -1.84 -16.83 19.32
CA VAL A 75 -1.64 -17.53 18.04
C VAL A 75 -2.26 -16.74 16.89
N LEU A 76 -3.44 -16.15 17.07
CA LEU A 76 -4.07 -15.30 16.06
C LEU A 76 -3.22 -14.07 15.72
N TRP A 77 -2.64 -13.39 16.71
CA TRP A 77 -1.73 -12.26 16.49
C TRP A 77 -0.44 -12.68 15.79
N GLY A 78 0.16 -13.80 16.21
CA GLY A 78 1.33 -14.37 15.53
C GLY A 78 1.02 -14.74 14.08
N ALA A 79 -0.15 -15.34 13.83
CA ALA A 79 -0.61 -15.64 12.47
C ALA A 79 -0.86 -14.37 11.65
N ALA A 80 -1.41 -13.30 12.24
CA ALA A 80 -1.63 -12.03 11.58
C ALA A 80 -0.31 -11.35 11.21
N LEU A 81 0.69 -11.42 12.09
CA LEU A 81 2.04 -10.91 11.83
C LEU A 81 2.72 -11.70 10.71
N LEU A 82 2.66 -13.03 10.77
CA LEU A 82 3.21 -13.91 9.74
C LEU A 82 2.53 -13.65 8.39
N TRP A 83 1.20 -13.53 8.38
CA TRP A 83 0.44 -13.18 7.18
C TRP A 83 0.87 -11.82 6.63
N SER A 84 1.05 -10.81 7.48
CA SER A 84 1.54 -9.50 7.07
C SER A 84 2.93 -9.60 6.43
N ALA A 85 3.85 -10.38 6.99
CA ALA A 85 5.17 -10.60 6.41
C ALA A 85 5.11 -11.33 5.05
N VAL A 86 4.32 -12.40 4.95
CA VAL A 86 4.12 -13.18 3.71
C VAL A 86 3.46 -12.33 2.63
N SER A 87 2.42 -11.57 2.99
CA SER A 87 1.74 -10.62 2.13
C SER A 87 2.72 -9.58 1.60
N LEU A 88 3.50 -8.92 2.48
CA LEU A 88 4.48 -7.92 2.09
C LEU A 88 5.57 -8.48 1.16
N ALA A 89 6.13 -9.64 1.47
CA ALA A 89 7.09 -10.31 0.60
C ALA A 89 6.49 -10.64 -0.78
N SER A 90 5.24 -11.10 -0.79
CA SER A 90 4.49 -11.44 -2.00
C SER A 90 4.22 -10.21 -2.89
N VAL A 91 3.83 -9.07 -2.29
CA VAL A 91 3.63 -7.84 -3.06
C VAL A 91 4.93 -7.19 -3.51
N ILE A 92 6.01 -7.27 -2.72
CA ILE A 92 7.35 -6.85 -3.15
C ILE A 92 7.80 -7.69 -4.35
N ALA A 93 7.59 -9.00 -4.31
CA ALA A 93 7.88 -9.89 -5.42
C ALA A 93 7.03 -9.56 -6.66
N CYS A 94 5.73 -9.29 -6.50
CA CYS A 94 4.85 -8.81 -7.58
C CYS A 94 5.35 -7.48 -8.17
N TRP A 95 5.79 -6.55 -7.31
CA TRP A 95 6.41 -5.31 -7.74
C TRP A 95 7.68 -5.57 -8.54
N GLN A 96 8.52 -6.52 -8.13
CA GLN A 96 9.73 -6.91 -8.86
C GLN A 96 9.42 -7.70 -10.15
N GLY A 97 8.14 -7.92 -10.50
CA GLY A 97 7.73 -8.69 -11.69
C GLY A 97 7.86 -10.20 -11.51
N ARG A 98 8.08 -10.68 -10.28
CA ARG A 98 8.23 -12.11 -9.99
C ARG A 98 6.85 -12.78 -9.89
N ARG A 99 6.62 -13.79 -10.73
CA ARG A 99 5.34 -14.51 -10.82
C ARG A 99 4.95 -15.22 -9.51
N TRP A 100 5.93 -15.69 -8.74
CA TRP A 100 5.67 -16.38 -7.47
C TRP A 100 5.03 -15.46 -6.43
N GLY A 101 5.24 -14.13 -6.50
CA GLY A 101 4.61 -13.20 -5.58
C GLY A 101 3.08 -13.27 -5.62
N ARG A 102 2.51 -13.50 -6.81
CA ARG A 102 1.07 -13.69 -6.96
C ARG A 102 0.60 -14.96 -6.26
N LEU A 103 1.30 -16.07 -6.49
CA LEU A 103 0.96 -17.36 -5.89
C LEU A 103 1.10 -17.31 -4.37
N GLY A 104 2.19 -16.71 -3.87
CA GLY A 104 2.43 -16.50 -2.44
C GLY A 104 1.29 -15.73 -1.77
N TYR A 105 0.81 -14.66 -2.41
CA TYR A 105 -0.33 -13.91 -1.87
C TYR A 105 -1.61 -14.76 -1.87
N LEU A 106 -1.93 -15.45 -2.96
CA LEU A 106 -3.16 -16.25 -3.07
C LEU A 106 -3.20 -17.39 -2.03
N TYR A 107 -2.13 -18.16 -1.91
CA TYR A 107 -2.06 -19.27 -0.95
C TYR A 107 -1.97 -18.78 0.48
N GLY A 108 -1.17 -17.73 0.73
CA GLY A 108 -1.09 -17.14 2.06
C GLY A 108 -2.42 -16.53 2.51
N ALA A 109 -3.18 -15.91 1.59
CA ALA A 109 -4.51 -15.37 1.91
C ALA A 109 -5.48 -16.49 2.27
N ALA A 110 -5.44 -17.61 1.56
CA ALA A 110 -6.23 -18.80 1.88
C ALA A 110 -5.93 -19.31 3.28
N ALA A 111 -4.64 -19.48 3.60
CA ALA A 111 -4.18 -19.93 4.90
C ALA A 111 -4.58 -18.95 6.01
N TRP A 112 -4.37 -17.64 5.81
CA TRP A 112 -4.76 -16.60 6.76
C TRP A 112 -6.26 -16.64 7.05
N ILE A 113 -7.09 -16.70 6.00
CA ILE A 113 -8.55 -16.74 6.16
C ILE A 113 -8.94 -18.00 6.95
N ALA A 114 -8.41 -19.17 6.59
CA ALA A 114 -8.71 -20.41 7.31
C ALA A 114 -8.32 -20.33 8.79
N VAL A 115 -7.12 -19.81 9.09
CA VAL A 115 -6.64 -19.62 10.46
C VAL A 115 -7.49 -18.61 11.23
N ALA A 116 -7.90 -17.50 10.58
CA ALA A 116 -8.76 -16.51 11.19
C ALA A 116 -10.13 -17.10 11.58
N PHE A 117 -10.75 -17.89 10.69
CA PHE A 117 -12.02 -18.57 10.99
C PHE A 117 -11.90 -19.68 12.04
N LEU A 118 -10.71 -20.28 12.19
CA LEU A 118 -10.45 -21.29 13.21
C LEU A 118 -10.24 -20.68 14.60
N LEU A 119 -9.57 -19.52 14.68
CA LEU A 119 -9.08 -18.95 15.95
C LEU A 119 -9.87 -17.74 16.46
N ALA A 120 -10.64 -17.07 15.60
CA ALA A 120 -11.40 -15.88 15.94
C ALA A 120 -12.91 -16.10 15.78
N PRO A 121 -13.75 -15.35 16.52
CA PRO A 121 -15.17 -15.22 16.22
C PRO A 121 -15.38 -14.91 14.73
N TRP A 122 -16.40 -15.53 14.14
CA TRP A 122 -16.63 -15.45 12.69
C TRP A 122 -16.80 -14.01 12.20
N GLN A 123 -17.29 -13.09 13.03
CA GLN A 123 -17.42 -11.67 12.72
C GLN A 123 -16.06 -10.99 12.52
N ILE A 124 -15.08 -11.29 13.38
CA ILE A 124 -13.70 -10.78 13.29
C ILE A 124 -12.98 -11.45 12.12
N ALA A 125 -13.17 -12.76 11.95
CA ALA A 125 -12.59 -13.49 10.83
C ALA A 125 -13.10 -12.94 9.49
N LEU A 126 -14.41 -12.69 9.39
CA LEU A 126 -15.05 -12.14 8.20
C LEU A 126 -14.55 -10.72 7.90
N SER A 127 -14.52 -9.83 8.91
CA SER A 127 -14.05 -8.46 8.72
C SER A 127 -12.57 -8.41 8.28
N GLY A 128 -11.73 -9.26 8.85
CA GLY A 128 -10.31 -9.42 8.47
C GLY A 128 -10.10 -10.09 7.10
N ALA A 129 -11.08 -10.87 6.61
CA ALA A 129 -11.00 -11.56 5.33
C ALA A 129 -11.37 -10.67 4.14
N VAL A 130 -12.23 -9.66 4.30
CA VAL A 130 -12.78 -8.85 3.19
C VAL A 130 -11.70 -8.29 2.27
N MET A 131 -10.68 -7.64 2.85
CA MET A 131 -9.59 -7.05 2.06
C MET A 131 -8.78 -8.12 1.32
N SER A 132 -8.43 -9.20 2.00
CA SER A 132 -7.66 -10.31 1.43
C SER A 132 -8.41 -10.96 0.26
N LEU A 133 -9.73 -11.15 0.38
CA LEU A 133 -10.60 -11.67 -0.68
C LEU A 133 -10.69 -10.72 -1.88
N LEU A 134 -10.76 -9.40 -1.63
CA LEU A 134 -10.78 -8.41 -2.71
C LEU A 134 -9.45 -8.37 -3.47
N ILE A 135 -8.32 -8.41 -2.78
CA ILE A 135 -7.00 -8.44 -3.44
C ILE A 135 -6.80 -9.78 -4.17
N TRP A 136 -7.26 -10.88 -3.57
CA TRP A 136 -7.28 -12.19 -4.21
C TRP A 136 -8.05 -12.14 -5.52
N SER A 137 -9.27 -11.61 -5.54
CA SER A 137 -10.09 -11.54 -6.76
C SER A 137 -9.38 -10.77 -7.87
N VAL A 138 -8.75 -9.64 -7.54
CA VAL A 138 -7.93 -8.86 -8.49
C VAL A 138 -6.76 -9.67 -9.02
N PHE A 139 -6.03 -10.39 -8.15
CA PHE A 139 -4.89 -11.22 -8.56
C PHE A 139 -5.28 -12.47 -9.34
N ARG A 140 -6.52 -12.94 -9.26
CA ARG A 140 -7.02 -14.02 -10.12
C ARG A 140 -7.34 -13.58 -11.55
N THR A 141 -7.57 -12.29 -11.78
CA THR A 141 -7.91 -11.78 -13.12
C THR A 141 -6.77 -11.95 -14.12
N ASP A 142 -7.11 -12.06 -15.41
CA ASP A 142 -6.12 -12.06 -16.49
C ASP A 142 -5.32 -10.76 -16.55
N SER A 143 -5.88 -9.64 -16.10
CA SER A 143 -5.15 -8.37 -15.99
C SER A 143 -3.91 -8.48 -15.09
N ALA A 144 -4.00 -9.23 -13.99
CA ALA A 144 -2.86 -9.48 -13.10
C ALA A 144 -1.84 -10.45 -13.72
N ARG A 145 -2.28 -11.42 -14.52
CA ARG A 145 -1.40 -12.30 -15.30
C ARG A 145 -0.60 -11.51 -16.32
N HIS A 146 -1.27 -10.67 -17.11
CA HIS A 146 -0.64 -9.81 -18.11
C HIS A 146 0.30 -8.78 -17.46
N TYR A 147 -0.07 -8.18 -16.33
CA TYR A 147 0.80 -7.26 -15.59
C TYR A 147 2.16 -7.87 -15.23
N LEU A 148 2.20 -9.16 -14.87
CA LEU A 148 3.42 -9.87 -14.51
C LEU A 148 4.18 -10.44 -15.72
N ALA A 149 3.53 -10.55 -16.88
CA ALA A 149 4.12 -11.01 -18.12
C ALA A 149 4.66 -9.86 -19.00
N ASP A 150 4.16 -8.64 -18.80
CA ASP A 150 4.50 -7.46 -19.61
C ASP A 150 5.95 -6.99 -19.34
N GLU A 151 6.82 -7.18 -20.33
CA GLU A 151 8.23 -6.78 -20.25
C GLU A 151 8.41 -5.26 -20.06
N ALA A 152 7.47 -4.43 -20.53
CA ALA A 152 7.52 -2.99 -20.33
C ALA A 152 7.27 -2.60 -18.86
N VAL A 153 6.56 -3.45 -18.11
CA VAL A 153 6.39 -3.30 -16.65
C VAL A 153 7.63 -3.82 -15.90
N SER A 154 8.28 -4.86 -16.44
CA SER A 154 9.54 -5.44 -15.94
C SER A 154 10.75 -4.50 -16.12
N ARG A 155 10.85 -3.80 -17.27
CA ARG A 155 11.83 -2.73 -17.55
C ARG A 155 11.51 -1.47 -16.74
N ARG A 156 11.58 -1.60 -15.42
CA ARG A 156 11.39 -0.50 -14.48
C ARG A 156 12.48 0.55 -14.66
N ASP A 157 12.07 1.81 -14.61
CA ASP A 157 12.97 2.94 -14.47
C ASP A 157 13.78 2.79 -13.17
N ARG A 158 15.02 2.31 -13.31
CA ARG A 158 15.98 2.07 -12.21
C ARG A 158 16.66 3.36 -11.75
N SER A 159 16.31 4.52 -12.34
CA SER A 159 16.89 5.79 -11.95
C SER A 159 16.72 6.05 -10.45
N ARG A 160 17.75 6.67 -9.85
CA ARG A 160 17.76 7.04 -8.43
C ARG A 160 16.55 7.91 -8.08
N ARG A 161 16.16 8.81 -8.99
CA ARG A 161 14.96 9.66 -8.88
C ARG A 161 13.66 8.86 -8.84
N ALA A 162 13.51 7.83 -9.67
CA ALA A 162 12.31 6.98 -9.66
C ALA A 162 12.22 6.10 -8.40
N ARG A 163 13.36 5.68 -7.84
CA ARG A 163 13.41 4.97 -6.55
C ARG A 163 13.06 5.90 -5.38
N LEU A 164 13.70 7.06 -5.29
CA LEU A 164 13.42 8.06 -4.27
C LEU A 164 11.95 8.46 -4.29
N SER A 165 11.42 8.78 -5.47
CA SER A 165 10.00 9.11 -5.63
C SER A 165 9.08 8.01 -5.12
N ARG A 166 9.34 6.74 -5.42
CA ARG A 166 8.54 5.61 -4.93
C ARG A 166 8.63 5.47 -3.41
N GLY A 167 9.83 5.63 -2.84
CA GLY A 167 10.05 5.60 -1.39
C GLY A 167 9.27 6.71 -0.68
N VAL A 168 9.39 7.95 -1.17
CA VAL A 168 8.65 9.11 -0.62
C VAL A 168 7.14 8.91 -0.75
N TRP A 169 6.66 8.32 -1.85
CA TRP A 169 5.24 7.97 -2.01
C TRP A 169 4.77 6.97 -0.96
N LEU A 170 5.46 5.83 -0.85
CA LEU A 170 5.08 4.78 0.09
C LEU A 170 5.14 5.27 1.54
N PHE A 171 6.18 6.03 1.87
CA PHE A 171 6.33 6.64 3.18
C PHE A 171 5.19 7.62 3.48
N SER A 172 4.90 8.52 2.54
CA SER A 172 3.78 9.47 2.66
C SER A 172 2.44 8.75 2.84
N THR A 173 2.17 7.68 2.09
CA THR A 173 0.95 6.87 2.23
C THR A 173 0.87 6.20 3.60
N ALA A 174 1.98 5.61 4.06
CA ALA A 174 2.06 4.98 5.38
C ALA A 174 1.82 5.98 6.52
N CYS A 175 2.46 7.15 6.48
CA CYS A 175 2.24 8.21 7.46
C CYS A 175 0.80 8.72 7.46
N TYR A 176 0.25 8.98 6.27
CA TYR A 176 -1.13 9.45 6.14
C TYR A 176 -2.14 8.44 6.67
N TYR A 177 -1.94 7.16 6.37
CA TYR A 177 -2.77 6.07 6.90
C TYR A 177 -2.62 5.91 8.41
N ALA A 178 -1.41 6.01 8.96
CA ALA A 178 -1.17 5.96 10.40
C ALA A 178 -1.89 7.08 11.15
N ILE A 179 -1.91 8.28 10.59
CA ILE A 179 -2.60 9.43 11.18
C ILE A 179 -4.10 9.24 11.13
N PHE A 180 -4.62 8.81 9.99
CA PHE A 180 -6.04 8.47 9.89
C PHE A 180 -6.41 7.42 10.95
N PHE A 181 -5.63 6.36 11.07
CA PHE A 181 -5.85 5.33 12.09
C PHE A 181 -5.90 5.94 13.49
N VAL A 182 -4.90 6.74 13.87
CA VAL A 182 -4.88 7.40 15.19
C VAL A 182 -6.02 8.39 15.42
N GLN A 183 -6.50 9.07 14.39
CA GLN A 183 -7.67 9.94 14.51
C GLN A 183 -8.97 9.16 14.72
N VAL A 184 -9.04 7.96 14.15
CA VAL A 184 -10.24 7.10 14.17
C VAL A 184 -10.31 6.28 15.44
N THR A 185 -9.18 5.78 15.92
CA THR A 185 -9.13 4.78 17.01
C THR A 185 -8.54 5.34 18.29
N ASN A 186 -7.85 6.49 18.23
CA ASN A 186 -7.01 7.00 19.31
C ASN A 186 -5.88 6.04 19.73
N GLU A 187 -5.59 5.02 18.92
CA GLU A 187 -4.73 3.88 19.27
C GLU A 187 -3.59 3.70 18.26
N GLY A 188 -2.54 2.99 18.68
CA GLY A 188 -1.40 2.60 17.85
C GLY A 188 -0.21 3.53 17.97
N TRP A 189 0.92 3.14 17.36
CA TRP A 189 2.22 3.77 17.61
C TRP A 189 2.22 5.31 17.53
N PHE A 190 1.52 5.90 16.56
CA PHE A 190 1.49 7.36 16.38
C PHE A 190 0.78 8.07 17.54
N ALA A 191 -0.13 7.40 18.26
CA ALA A 191 -0.80 7.89 19.45
C ALA A 191 0.13 7.84 20.66
N ASP A 192 0.95 6.80 20.76
CA ASP A 192 1.83 6.59 21.91
C ASP A 192 3.13 7.42 21.83
N VAL A 193 3.67 7.67 20.62
CA VAL A 193 5.01 8.27 20.44
C VAL A 193 5.01 9.77 20.51
N LEU A 194 3.94 10.38 20.01
CA LEU A 194 3.88 11.82 19.88
C LEU A 194 3.19 12.37 21.12
N VAL A 195 3.96 13.13 21.92
CA VAL A 195 3.41 14.00 22.97
C VAL A 195 2.29 14.85 22.36
N ASP A 196 1.23 15.15 23.12
CA ASP A 196 -0.01 15.75 22.63
C ASP A 196 0.18 16.95 21.67
N GLU A 197 1.16 17.80 21.92
CA GLU A 197 1.48 18.94 21.04
C GLU A 197 2.08 18.50 19.69
N TRP A 198 3.05 17.58 19.71
CA TRP A 198 3.64 17.00 18.49
C TRP A 198 2.64 16.16 17.73
N ARG A 199 1.69 15.53 18.43
CA ARG A 199 0.61 14.74 17.82
C ARG A 199 -0.32 15.64 17.02
N ARG A 200 -0.76 16.77 17.59
CA ARG A 200 -1.56 17.79 16.88
C ARG A 200 -0.79 18.37 15.70
N LEU A 201 0.48 18.73 15.89
CA LEU A 201 1.30 19.29 14.82
C LEU A 201 1.47 18.29 13.67
N ALA A 202 1.75 17.03 13.96
CA ALA A 202 1.88 15.98 12.96
C ALA A 202 0.57 15.76 12.20
N MET A 203 -0.59 15.82 12.86
CA MET A 203 -1.91 15.77 12.20
C MET A 203 -2.13 16.91 11.20
N TRP A 204 -1.56 18.11 11.43
CA TRP A 204 -1.65 19.24 10.50
C TRP A 204 -0.64 19.18 9.36
N ILE A 205 0.60 18.76 9.63
CA ILE A 205 1.71 18.83 8.67
C ILE A 205 1.76 17.61 7.75
N MET A 206 1.53 16.41 8.28
CA MET A 206 1.71 15.17 7.51
C MET A 206 0.72 15.00 6.34
N PRO A 207 -0.52 15.55 6.37
CA PRO A 207 -1.37 15.63 5.18
C PRO A 207 -0.75 16.40 4.00
N LEU A 208 0.34 17.16 4.21
CA LEU A 208 1.10 17.86 3.17
C LEU A 208 2.20 16.99 2.55
N LEU A 209 2.64 15.90 3.20
CA LEU A 209 3.63 14.95 2.65
C LEU A 209 3.25 14.39 1.26
N PRO A 210 1.98 14.12 0.95
CA PRO A 210 1.57 13.69 -0.39
C PRO A 210 1.89 14.75 -1.44
N LEU A 211 1.80 16.04 -1.12
CA LEU A 211 2.16 17.13 -2.03
C LEU A 211 3.66 17.15 -2.31
N VAL A 212 4.49 16.90 -1.29
CA VAL A 212 5.95 16.73 -1.44
C VAL A 212 6.24 15.51 -2.34
N ALA A 213 5.56 14.39 -2.09
CA ALA A 213 5.69 13.18 -2.90
C ALA A 213 5.31 13.41 -4.36
N VAL A 214 4.24 14.19 -4.62
CA VAL A 214 3.84 14.66 -5.96
C VAL A 214 4.94 15.50 -6.58
N GLY A 215 5.52 16.44 -5.85
CA GLY A 215 6.62 17.30 -6.30
C GLY A 215 7.81 16.50 -6.82
N CYS A 216 8.17 15.41 -6.14
CA CYS A 216 9.27 14.51 -6.52
C CYS A 216 9.00 13.70 -7.81
N THR A 217 7.77 13.67 -8.31
CA THR A 217 7.39 12.90 -9.51
C THR A 217 7.51 13.68 -10.80
N ARG A 218 7.67 12.95 -11.92
CA ARG A 218 7.70 13.54 -13.27
C ARG A 218 6.39 14.29 -13.53
N LYS A 219 6.48 15.49 -14.12
CA LYS A 219 5.34 16.39 -14.37
C LYS A 219 4.13 15.68 -15.01
N GLY A 220 4.36 14.77 -15.96
CA GLY A 220 3.29 14.01 -16.65
C GLY A 220 2.62 12.88 -15.85
N GLU A 221 3.16 12.50 -14.69
CA GLU A 221 2.64 11.41 -13.85
C GLU A 221 2.05 11.89 -12.52
N ARG A 222 2.27 13.16 -12.15
CA ARG A 222 1.86 13.77 -10.88
C ARG A 222 0.41 13.49 -10.52
N LEU A 223 -0.51 13.87 -11.42
CA LEU A 223 -1.94 13.73 -11.19
C LEU A 223 -2.38 12.27 -11.04
N TRP A 224 -1.80 11.37 -11.85
CA TRP A 224 -2.10 9.94 -11.76
C TRP A 224 -1.59 9.33 -10.45
N ARG A 225 -0.38 9.68 -10.01
CA ARG A 225 0.18 9.19 -8.75
C ARG A 225 -0.52 9.75 -7.53
N PHE A 226 -0.94 11.01 -7.59
CA PHE A 226 -1.80 11.62 -6.57
C PHE A 226 -3.15 10.91 -6.48
N GLY A 227 -3.81 10.67 -7.61
CA GLY A 227 -5.05 9.89 -7.64
C GLY A 227 -4.87 8.47 -7.08
N MET A 228 -3.79 7.78 -7.46
CA MET A 228 -3.45 6.45 -6.91
C MET A 228 -3.29 6.49 -5.38
N PHE A 229 -2.57 7.49 -4.87
CA PHE A 229 -2.39 7.67 -3.43
C PHE A 229 -3.71 7.84 -2.71
N LEU A 230 -4.56 8.77 -3.17
CA LEU A 230 -5.82 9.06 -2.50
C LEU A 230 -6.73 7.84 -2.50
N VAL A 231 -6.80 7.11 -3.62
CA VAL A 231 -7.59 5.88 -3.70
C VAL A 231 -7.04 4.78 -2.80
N VAL A 232 -5.72 4.56 -2.76
CA VAL A 232 -5.11 3.53 -1.90
C VAL A 232 -5.31 3.88 -0.42
N SER A 233 -5.09 5.14 -0.02
CA SER A 233 -5.32 5.61 1.35
C SER A 233 -6.79 5.52 1.74
N GLY A 234 -7.70 5.95 0.87
CA GLY A 234 -9.14 5.87 1.12
C GLY A 234 -9.64 4.43 1.24
N LEU A 235 -9.19 3.53 0.37
CA LEU A 235 -9.51 2.10 0.47
C LEU A 235 -8.93 1.47 1.73
N ALA A 236 -7.70 1.80 2.10
CA ALA A 236 -7.10 1.32 3.36
C ALA A 236 -7.92 1.79 4.57
N GLY A 237 -8.32 3.06 4.60
CA GLY A 237 -9.21 3.60 5.63
C GLY A 237 -10.56 2.89 5.66
N LEU A 238 -11.16 2.62 4.49
CA LEU A 238 -12.41 1.84 4.40
C LEU A 238 -12.27 0.44 4.99
N PHE A 239 -11.20 -0.29 4.67
CA PHE A 239 -10.98 -1.64 5.20
C PHE A 239 -10.64 -1.63 6.68
N ALA A 240 -9.94 -0.61 7.18
CA ALA A 240 -9.75 -0.41 8.61
C ALA A 240 -11.11 -0.26 9.30
N LEU A 241 -11.98 0.63 8.79
CA LEU A 241 -13.33 0.82 9.33
C LEU A 241 -14.15 -0.48 9.31
N ILE A 242 -14.14 -1.24 8.20
CA ILE A 242 -14.79 -2.56 8.12
C ILE A 242 -14.25 -3.50 9.21
N GLY A 243 -12.93 -3.50 9.44
CA GLY A 243 -12.29 -4.27 10.50
C GLY A 243 -12.77 -3.91 11.91
N TYR A 244 -13.15 -2.65 12.14
CA TYR A 244 -13.67 -2.16 13.42
C TYR A 244 -15.18 -2.35 13.62
N VAL A 245 -15.94 -2.72 12.59
CA VAL A 245 -17.40 -2.95 12.72
C VAL A 245 -17.74 -3.94 13.84
N PRO A 246 -17.09 -5.12 13.96
CA PRO A 246 -17.41 -6.06 15.03
C PRO A 246 -17.15 -5.50 16.44
N TYR A 247 -16.29 -4.49 16.56
CA TYR A 247 -15.94 -3.86 17.83
C TYR A 247 -16.77 -2.62 18.15
N MET A 248 -17.82 -2.33 17.38
CA MET A 248 -18.78 -1.30 17.76
C MET A 248 -19.39 -1.63 19.14
N PRO A 249 -19.68 -0.64 20.00
CA PRO A 249 -20.29 -0.89 21.31
C PRO A 249 -21.58 -1.72 21.24
N GLN A 250 -22.33 -1.60 20.14
CA GLN A 250 -23.57 -2.35 19.91
C GLN A 250 -23.35 -3.80 19.47
N LEU A 251 -22.15 -4.15 19.00
CA LEU A 251 -21.82 -5.45 18.41
C LEU A 251 -20.79 -6.26 19.20
N VAL A 252 -20.00 -5.59 20.05
CA VAL A 252 -18.91 -6.23 20.80
C VAL A 252 -19.39 -7.35 21.71
N SER A 253 -20.62 -7.26 22.24
CA SER A 253 -21.22 -8.31 23.07
C SER A 253 -21.35 -9.65 22.35
N PHE A 254 -21.48 -9.65 21.01
CA PHE A 254 -21.53 -10.86 20.20
C PHE A 254 -20.16 -11.53 19.99
N LEU A 255 -19.06 -10.90 20.40
CA LEU A 255 -17.70 -11.45 20.32
C LEU A 255 -17.34 -12.31 21.54
N GLY A 256 -18.13 -12.22 22.62
CA GLY A 256 -17.89 -12.90 23.89
C GLY A 256 -16.91 -12.16 24.80
N ASP A 257 -16.58 -12.79 25.92
CA ASP A 257 -15.81 -12.16 26.98
C ASP A 257 -14.37 -11.80 26.56
N GLY A 258 -13.90 -10.64 27.06
CA GLY A 258 -12.56 -10.14 26.83
C GLY A 258 -12.36 -9.36 25.53
N TYR A 259 -13.41 -9.08 24.76
CA TYR A 259 -13.38 -8.08 23.69
C TYR A 259 -13.89 -6.74 24.20
N GLN A 260 -13.27 -5.64 23.78
CA GLN A 260 -13.64 -4.29 24.17
C GLN A 260 -14.20 -3.52 22.98
N GLY A 261 -15.22 -2.70 23.26
CA GLY A 261 -15.84 -1.85 22.27
C GLY A 261 -14.98 -0.61 22.02
N TYR A 262 -14.90 -0.17 20.77
CA TYR A 262 -14.21 1.05 20.38
C TYR A 262 -15.20 2.11 19.88
N GLU A 263 -15.11 3.32 20.44
CA GLU A 263 -15.87 4.47 19.97
C GLU A 263 -15.19 5.10 18.76
N VAL A 264 -15.52 4.58 17.58
CA VAL A 264 -15.06 5.13 16.31
C VAL A 264 -15.98 6.29 15.89
N PRO A 265 -15.45 7.47 15.50
CA PRO A 265 -16.26 8.56 14.97
C PRO A 265 -16.68 8.26 13.52
N TRP A 266 -17.69 7.40 13.35
CA TRP A 266 -18.10 6.85 12.05
C TRP A 266 -18.46 7.91 11.02
N GLY A 267 -19.21 8.95 11.42
CA GLY A 267 -19.66 10.00 10.51
C GLY A 267 -18.50 10.74 9.83
N THR A 268 -17.56 11.25 10.62
CA THR A 268 -16.37 11.96 10.10
C THR A 268 -15.47 11.02 9.30
N SER A 269 -15.30 9.78 9.76
CA SER A 269 -14.47 8.77 9.09
C SER A 269 -15.00 8.39 7.71
N ILE A 270 -16.32 8.17 7.59
CA ILE A 270 -16.98 7.85 6.30
C ILE A 270 -16.86 9.03 5.34
N VAL A 271 -17.14 10.26 5.79
CA VAL A 271 -17.03 11.45 4.95
C VAL A 271 -15.61 11.59 4.41
N TRP A 272 -14.60 11.41 5.26
CA TRP A 272 -13.20 11.49 4.86
C TRP A 272 -12.83 10.41 3.82
N VAL A 273 -13.19 9.15 4.06
CA VAL A 273 -12.95 8.05 3.11
C VAL A 273 -13.61 8.34 1.76
N VAL A 274 -14.87 8.77 1.77
CA VAL A 274 -15.62 9.11 0.55
C VAL A 274 -14.93 10.24 -0.20
N LEU A 275 -14.52 11.31 0.48
CA LEU A 275 -13.81 12.43 -0.15
C LEU A 275 -12.51 11.99 -0.82
N LEU A 276 -11.70 11.16 -0.17
CA LEU A 276 -10.47 10.64 -0.78
C LEU A 276 -10.73 9.78 -2.00
N LEU A 277 -11.73 8.89 -1.93
CA LEU A 277 -12.09 8.04 -3.04
C LEU A 277 -12.63 8.85 -4.22
N LEU A 278 -13.46 9.87 -3.96
CA LEU A 278 -14.00 10.76 -4.99
C LEU A 278 -12.90 11.60 -5.65
N ILE A 279 -12.12 12.34 -4.86
CA ILE A 279 -11.03 13.20 -5.38
C ILE A 279 -9.98 12.34 -6.09
N GLY A 280 -9.63 11.19 -5.52
CA GLY A 280 -8.67 10.26 -6.10
C GLY A 280 -9.15 9.68 -7.43
N SER A 281 -10.41 9.22 -7.48
CA SER A 281 -11.02 8.68 -8.70
C SER A 281 -11.17 9.74 -9.78
N PHE A 282 -11.57 10.95 -9.41
CA PHE A 282 -11.65 12.09 -10.32
C PHE A 282 -10.27 12.46 -10.89
N GLY A 283 -9.24 12.52 -10.05
CA GLY A 283 -7.85 12.72 -10.48
C GLY A 283 -7.36 11.63 -11.43
N LEU A 284 -7.67 10.36 -11.15
CA LEU A 284 -7.37 9.24 -12.06
C LEU A 284 -8.11 9.36 -13.39
N ALA A 285 -9.38 9.77 -13.38
CA ALA A 285 -10.19 9.96 -14.58
C ALA A 285 -9.63 11.10 -15.45
N ILE A 286 -9.34 12.27 -14.87
CA ILE A 286 -8.70 13.39 -15.58
C ILE A 286 -7.36 12.95 -16.15
N ALA A 287 -6.53 12.27 -15.35
CA ALA A 287 -5.24 11.81 -15.84
C ALA A 287 -5.40 10.92 -17.08
N ARG A 288 -6.35 9.96 -17.05
CA ARG A 288 -6.66 9.09 -18.20
C ARG A 288 -7.09 9.91 -19.43
N LEU A 289 -7.96 10.90 -19.25
CA LEU A 289 -8.43 11.77 -20.33
C LEU A 289 -7.27 12.58 -20.96
N LEU A 290 -6.44 13.22 -20.14
CA LEU A 290 -5.28 13.98 -20.61
C LEU A 290 -4.29 13.12 -21.39
N ASN A 291 -4.12 11.86 -20.99
CA ASN A 291 -3.26 10.93 -21.73
C ASN A 291 -3.84 10.52 -23.07
N ARG A 292 -5.15 10.25 -23.14
CA ARG A 292 -5.81 9.92 -24.42
C ARG A 292 -5.63 11.05 -25.43
N ARG A 293 -5.84 12.30 -25.00
CA ARG A 293 -5.64 13.50 -25.84
C ARG A 293 -4.20 13.68 -26.34
N ARG A 294 -3.19 13.33 -25.53
CA ARG A 294 -1.78 13.39 -25.94
C ARG A 294 -1.39 12.27 -26.91
N ALA A 295 -2.02 11.11 -26.79
CA ALA A 295 -1.78 9.98 -27.71
C ALA A 295 -2.38 10.25 -29.10
N SER A 296 -3.56 10.88 -29.17
CA SER A 296 -4.20 11.26 -30.43
C SER A 296 -3.54 12.44 -31.15
N ALA A 297 -2.72 13.23 -30.45
CA ALA A 297 -2.06 14.42 -30.99
C ALA A 297 -0.61 14.18 -31.47
N ARG A 298 -0.10 12.93 -31.43
CA ARG A 298 1.21 12.60 -31.99
C ARG A 298 1.04 12.28 -33.48
N PRO A 299 1.64 13.05 -34.40
CA PRO A 299 1.66 12.67 -35.80
C PRO A 299 2.46 11.38 -36.00
N GLU A 300 1.99 10.51 -36.89
CA GLU A 300 2.75 9.33 -37.31
C GLU A 300 4.10 9.79 -37.92
N PRO A 301 5.22 9.14 -37.56
CA PRO A 301 6.47 9.39 -38.25
C PRO A 301 6.33 8.84 -39.68
N THR A 302 6.30 9.76 -40.65
CA THR A 302 6.53 9.48 -42.08
C THR A 302 7.96 9.09 -42.33
#